data_AF-A0A935WWL9-F1
#
_entry.id   AF-A0A935WWL9-F1
#
_cell.length_a   1.000
_cell.length_b   1.000
_cell.length_c   1.000
_cell.angle_alpha   90.00
_cell.angle_beta   90.00
_cell.angle_gamma   90.00
#
_symmetry.space_group_name_H-M   'P 1'
#
loop_
_entity.id
_entity.type
_entity.pdbx_description
1 polymer ?
#
loop_
_entity_poly.entity_id
_entity_poly.type
_entity_poly.pdbx_seq_one_letter_code
_entity_poly.pdbx_strand_id
1 'polypeptide(L)'
;MLALAHKIQDAIDRGIVRDRAEVARRLGFTRARITHLLDLTLLAPTIQEEILSLEAVDGVEPLSERALRVVAHAGSWVDQRGAWMGSFRHL
;
A
#
# COMPACT_ATOMS: atom_id res chain seq x y z
N MET A 1 -2.43 -5.70 3.43
CA MET A 1 -1.15 -5.25 2.81
C MET A 1 -0.60 -3.96 3.40
N LEU A 2 -1.42 -2.92 3.61
CA LEU A 2 -0.96 -1.59 4.06
C LEU A 2 -0.23 -1.59 5.42
N ALA A 3 -0.73 -2.35 6.41
CA ALA A 3 -0.06 -2.48 7.70
C ALA A 3 1.37 -3.06 7.58
N LEU A 4 1.59 -3.98 6.64
CA LEU A 4 2.92 -4.52 6.36
C LEU A 4 3.82 -3.48 5.67
N ALA A 5 3.26 -2.66 4.77
CA ALA A 5 3.99 -1.58 4.13
C ALA A 5 4.58 -0.60 5.16
N HIS A 6 3.77 -0.18 6.13
CA HIS A 6 4.21 0.66 7.24
C HIS A 6 5.33 0.02 8.08
N LYS A 7 5.20 -1.26 8.44
CA LYS A 7 6.25 -1.98 9.19
C LYS A 7 7.57 -2.06 8.41
N ILE A 8 7.50 -2.29 7.10
CA ILE A 8 8.69 -2.33 6.25
C ILE A 8 9.33 -0.94 6.14
N GLN A 9 8.54 0.10 5.94
CA GLN A 9 9.03 1.47 5.85
C GLN A 9 9.72 1.90 7.16
N ASP A 10 9.10 1.65 8.31
CA ASP A 10 9.68 1.93 9.64
C ASP A 10 10.99 1.14 9.86
N ALA A 11 11.07 -0.12 9.44
CA ALA A 11 12.30 -0.89 9.53
C ALA A 11 13.43 -0.33 8.66
N ILE A 12 13.12 0.23 7.48
CA ILE A 12 14.09 0.92 6.62
C ILE A 12 14.52 2.24 7.27
N ASP A 13 13.57 3.05 7.74
CA ASP A 13 13.83 4.36 8.33
C ASP A 13 14.67 4.27 9.61
N ARG A 14 14.50 3.19 10.38
CA ARG A 14 15.31 2.87 11.56
C ARG A 14 16.64 2.19 11.25
N GLY A 15 16.93 1.88 9.99
CA GLY A 15 18.14 1.18 9.58
C GLY A 15 18.21 -0.30 10.00
N ILE A 16 17.08 -0.91 10.42
CA ILE A 16 16.98 -2.34 10.74
C ILE A 16 17.17 -3.18 9.47
N VAL A 17 16.71 -2.66 8.33
CA VAL A 17 16.94 -3.20 6.99
C VAL A 17 17.50 -2.09 6.11
N ARG A 18 18.53 -2.38 5.31
CA ARG A 18 19.28 -1.35 4.56
C ARG A 18 18.44 -0.63 3.51
N ASP A 19 17.67 -1.39 2.74
CA ASP A 19 16.89 -0.88 1.61
C ASP A 19 15.78 -1.84 1.15
N ARG A 20 14.95 -1.35 0.22
CA ARG A 20 13.88 -2.12 -0.42
C ARG A 20 14.38 -3.40 -1.10
N ALA A 21 15.62 -3.40 -1.60
CA ALA A 21 16.19 -4.57 -2.26
C ALA A 21 16.53 -5.68 -1.28
N GLU A 22 16.98 -5.33 -0.08
CA GLU A 22 17.20 -6.27 0.98
C GLU A 22 15.88 -6.87 1.49
N VAL A 23 14.85 -6.05 1.69
CA VAL A 23 13.50 -6.53 2.02
C VAL A 23 13.01 -7.54 0.99
N ALA A 24 13.15 -7.22 -0.31
CA ALA A 24 12.76 -8.10 -1.41
C ALA A 24 13.44 -9.47 -1.31
N ARG A 25 14.76 -9.50 -1.10
CA ARG A 25 15.51 -10.76 -0.91
C ARG A 25 15.07 -11.54 0.32
N ARG A 26 14.89 -10.86 1.47
CA ARG A 26 14.52 -11.51 2.74
C ARG A 26 13.11 -12.11 2.69
N LEU A 27 12.18 -11.47 1.99
CA LEU A 27 10.78 -11.91 1.89
C LEU A 27 10.50 -12.79 0.65
N GLY A 28 11.50 -13.05 -0.21
CA GLY A 28 11.30 -13.82 -1.45
C GLY A 28 10.43 -13.09 -2.49
N PHE A 29 10.38 -11.76 -2.43
CA PHE A 29 9.60 -10.94 -3.36
C PHE A 29 10.48 -10.27 -4.41
N THR A 30 9.86 -9.88 -5.53
CA THR A 30 10.52 -9.01 -6.51
C THR A 30 10.67 -7.60 -5.92
N ARG A 31 11.68 -6.86 -6.39
CA ARG A 31 11.83 -5.44 -6.01
C ARG A 31 10.59 -4.61 -6.39
N ALA A 32 10.01 -4.88 -7.56
CA ALA A 32 8.78 -4.22 -8.01
C ALA A 32 7.63 -4.43 -7.02
N ARG A 33 7.45 -5.65 -6.49
CA ARG A 33 6.41 -5.93 -5.49
C ARG A 33 6.65 -5.16 -4.19
N ILE A 34 7.89 -5.04 -3.73
CA ILE A 34 8.22 -4.23 -2.53
C ILE A 34 7.94 -2.75 -2.79
N THR A 35 8.34 -2.21 -3.95
CA THR A 35 8.02 -0.82 -4.32
C THR A 35 6.53 -0.58 -4.27
N HIS A 36 5.74 -1.42 -4.93
CA HIS A 36 4.29 -1.29 -4.95
C HIS A 36 3.63 -1.36 -3.57
N LEU A 37 4.16 -2.22 -2.70
CA LEU A 37 3.69 -2.31 -1.33
C LEU A 37 3.99 -1.01 -0.57
N LEU A 38 5.20 -0.47 -0.72
CA LEU A 38 5.62 0.77 -0.08
C LEU A 38 4.93 2.01 -0.66
N ASP A 39 4.54 2.01 -1.93
CA ASP A 39 3.78 3.12 -2.52
C ASP A 39 2.41 3.31 -1.82
N LEU A 40 1.89 2.27 -1.14
CA LEU A 40 0.67 2.39 -0.34
C LEU A 40 0.84 3.35 0.86
N THR A 41 2.07 3.57 1.36
CA THR A 41 2.31 4.56 2.43
C THR A 41 2.23 6.00 1.92
N LEU A 42 2.21 6.21 0.60
CA LEU A 42 2.06 7.51 -0.06
C LEU A 42 0.60 7.89 -0.34
N LEU A 43 -0.34 6.99 -0.05
CA LEU A 43 -1.77 7.26 -0.18
C LEU A 43 -2.20 8.38 0.77
N ALA A 44 -3.25 9.11 0.40
CA ALA A 44 -3.88 10.10 1.27
C ALA A 44 -4.24 9.44 2.62
N PRO A 45 -3.99 10.11 3.77
CA PRO A 45 -4.22 9.51 5.08
C PRO A 45 -5.62 8.94 5.27
N THR A 46 -6.65 9.63 4.79
CA THR A 46 -8.05 9.16 4.86
C THR A 46 -8.27 7.84 4.11
N ILE A 47 -7.62 7.66 2.95
CA ILE A 47 -7.69 6.41 2.18
C ILE A 47 -6.95 5.30 2.92
N GLN A 48 -5.82 5.61 3.56
CA GLN A 48 -5.09 4.62 4.38
C GLN A 48 -5.94 4.14 5.56
N GLU A 49 -6.66 5.04 6.24
CA GLU A 49 -7.61 4.70 7.30
C GLU A 49 -8.74 3.80 6.81
N GLU A 50 -9.36 4.15 5.67
CA GLU A 50 -10.38 3.31 5.04
C GLU A 50 -9.86 1.90 4.74
N ILE A 51 -8.68 1.79 4.09
CA ILE A 51 -8.05 0.49 3.79
C ILE A 51 -7.79 -0.32 5.07
N LEU A 52 -7.30 0.33 6.14
CA LEU A 52 -7.04 -0.35 7.41
C LEU A 52 -8.31 -0.76 8.15
N SER A 53 -9.43 -0.07 7.89
CA SER A 53 -10.74 -0.37 8.48
C SER A 53 -11.47 -1.52 7.78
N LEU A 54 -11.08 -1.87 6.56
CA LEU A 54 -11.67 -2.98 5.83
C LEU A 54 -11.31 -4.30 6.52
N GLU A 55 -12.33 -5.00 7.01
CA GLU A 55 -12.17 -6.35 7.52
C GLU A 55 -11.80 -7.30 6.37
N ALA A 56 -10.75 -8.10 6.58
CA ALA A 56 -10.45 -9.18 5.65
C ALA A 56 -11.50 -10.29 5.82
N VAL A 57 -12.38 -10.44 4.83
CA VAL A 57 -13.32 -11.58 4.79
C VAL A 57 -12.56 -12.81 4.31
N ASP A 58 -12.56 -13.87 5.11
CA ASP A 58 -11.86 -15.14 4.83
C ASP A 58 -10.35 -15.00 4.51
N GLY A 59 -9.70 -13.97 5.07
CA GLY A 59 -8.27 -13.69 4.83
C GLY A 59 -7.97 -13.12 3.44
N VAL A 60 -9.00 -12.84 2.64
CA VAL A 60 -8.88 -12.16 1.35
C VAL A 60 -9.02 -10.66 1.59
N GLU A 61 -8.00 -9.91 1.20
CA GLU A 61 -8.09 -8.45 1.22
C GLU A 61 -9.12 -8.03 0.15
N PRO A 62 -10.18 -7.29 0.51
CA PRO A 62 -11.27 -6.96 -0.42
C PRO A 62 -10.85 -6.03 -1.58
N LEU A 63 -9.60 -5.59 -1.58
CA LEU A 63 -9.02 -4.66 -2.54
C LEU A 63 -8.00 -5.34 -3.44
N SER A 64 -8.16 -5.18 -4.76
CA SER A 64 -7.14 -5.62 -5.71
C SER A 64 -5.90 -4.73 -5.64
N GLU A 65 -4.71 -5.34 -5.64
CA GLU A 65 -3.43 -4.59 -5.69
C GLU A 65 -3.36 -3.65 -6.91
N ARG A 66 -3.91 -4.09 -8.06
CA ARG A 66 -3.93 -3.29 -9.28
C ARG A 66 -4.71 -2.00 -9.11
N ALA A 67 -5.89 -2.06 -8.49
CA ALA A 67 -6.72 -0.88 -8.27
C ALA A 67 -6.06 0.07 -7.25
N LEU A 68 -5.45 -0.47 -6.19
CA LEU A 68 -4.65 0.32 -5.25
C LEU A 68 -3.46 1.02 -5.91
N ARG A 69 -2.79 0.38 -6.87
CA ARG A 69 -1.68 1.00 -7.63
C ARG A 69 -2.14 2.25 -8.37
N VAL A 70 -3.29 2.17 -9.06
CA VAL A 70 -3.82 3.31 -9.84
C VAL A 70 -4.07 4.49 -8.91
N VAL A 71 -4.67 4.25 -7.75
CA VAL A 71 -4.91 5.30 -6.75
C VAL A 71 -3.60 5.87 -6.22
N ALA A 72 -2.65 5.04 -5.80
CA ALA A 72 -1.35 5.50 -5.28
C ALA A 72 -0.56 6.36 -6.29
N HIS A 73 -0.78 6.14 -7.60
CA HIS A 73 -0.08 6.83 -8.68
C HIS A 73 -0.88 8.01 -9.27
N ALA A 74 -2.04 8.36 -8.71
CA ALA A 74 -2.86 9.47 -9.20
C ALA A 74 -2.23 10.87 -8.97
N GLY A 75 -1.11 10.96 -8.26
CA GLY A 75 -0.41 12.21 -7.99
C GLY A 75 -0.85 12.81 -6.67
N SER A 76 -1.54 13.96 -6.71
CA SER A 76 -1.92 14.70 -5.50
C SER A 76 -2.97 13.94 -4.68
N TRP A 77 -3.06 14.19 -3.38
CA TRP A 77 -4.10 13.57 -2.55
C TRP A 77 -5.53 13.89 -2.99
N VAL A 78 -5.75 15.02 -3.68
CA VAL A 78 -7.07 15.34 -4.27
C VAL A 78 -7.39 14.37 -5.38
N ASP A 79 -6.42 14.13 -6.28
CA ASP A 79 -6.57 13.19 -7.39
C ASP A 79 -6.71 11.76 -6.90
N GLN A 80 -5.96 11.38 -5.86
CA GLN A 80 -6.08 10.07 -5.22
C GLN A 80 -7.48 9.85 -4.64
N ARG A 81 -8.04 10.82 -3.91
CA ARG A 81 -9.42 10.72 -3.41
C ARG A 81 -10.45 10.64 -4.53
N GLY A 82 -10.26 11.39 -5.62
CA GLY A 82 -11.09 11.28 -6.81
C GLY A 82 -11.06 9.88 -7.42
N ALA A 83 -9.86 9.33 -7.64
CA ALA A 83 -9.66 7.98 -8.17
C ALA A 83 -10.23 6.89 -7.24
N TRP A 84 -10.08 7.07 -5.92
CA TRP A 84 -10.60 6.16 -4.90
C TRP A 84 -12.13 6.09 -4.95
N MET A 85 -12.82 7.25 -4.93
CA MET A 85 -14.28 7.30 -5.04
C MET A 85 -14.79 6.73 -6.36
N GLY A 86 -14.06 6.92 -7.47
CA GLY A 86 -14.42 6.38 -8.77
C GLY A 86 -14.23 4.86 -8.89
N SER A 87 -13.30 4.28 -8.11
CA SER A 87 -12.92 2.86 -8.20
C SER A 87 -13.60 1.97 -7.17
N PHE A 88 -14.04 2.52 -6.03
CA PHE A 88 -14.42 1.73 -4.86
C PHE A 88 -15.76 2.16 -4.20
N ARG A 89 -16.62 2.88 -4.93
CA ARG A 89 -17.90 3.46 -4.42
C ARG A 89 -18.91 2.47 -3.80
N HIS A 90 -18.64 1.16 -3.82
CA HIS A 90 -19.59 0.10 -3.48
C HIS A 90 -19.00 -1.02 -2.62
N LEU A 91 -17.79 -0.84 -2.09
CA LEU A 91 -17.27 -1.68 -1.00
C LEU A 91 -17.79 -1.13 0.34
#